data_AF-A0A093XJB2-F1
#
_entry.id   AF-A0A093XJB2-F1
#
_cell.length_a   1.000
_cell.length_b   1.000
_cell.length_c   1.000
_cell.angle_alpha   90.00
_cell.angle_beta   90.00
_cell.angle_gamma   90.00
#
_symmetry.space_group_name_H-M   'P 1'
#
loop_
_entity.id
_entity.type
_entity.pdbx_description
1 polymer ?
#
loop_
_entity_poly.entity_id
_entity_poly.type
_entity_poly.pdbx_seq_one_letter_code
_entity_poly.pdbx_strand_id
1 'polypeptide(L)'
;MSSSNFKIVPCEPGDMAVCVDIFDEAFAGDPAITYLHPRSDPKVLKEKSLQNFEKSFTAPGVKYFKAILEDTGEIVAFSKWVYPHTPDPNAEDPETAIRTQQHVPGSNNELVVEFFTKFLRGRRKWIVPETHYFMSILAVRPEYQRKGLGSMLLAPVLEQVDKENAKAFVQGSAQGVGLYLKHGWVEVDEILMDYSPYGGAKDVKTALLGCLSIPLPRCIRSLVKAPPVPMHPSRNADVLNLIRKFGERYNRGVDEIRQACNLATGCSDVVVILERPARRHDYSVNFETFVADCPSLDAVDKLVRFATQETRSIQDVSVFDAYSFKPMLYTNSPSDEECHSLLEQMLKVKKPRVVICCWSKGKATCYNQFVGQFTGGGVGRQPTRVDVDTEWGPCVAIKSFHPATAVCHNPYNADYRALLIYHFIAAFLQLRGRTEEPAWLEQIKIESKRSMRSSRNDHLSDDWERDACNRITGNLHRSIGMRPRRYRRIEKQKELMNDLLGVLESSWYRNGSTYMSNIFLLWYTHYKSHPRCSQRNHAIAQRGSLPIMGFDFSPGIDFLDCLITSMNDPAESRRGKFAQR
;
A
#
# COMPACT_ATOMS: atom_id res chain seq x y z
N MET A 1 37.33 1.46 5.73
CA MET A 1 36.82 1.72 4.37
C MET A 1 35.94 2.95 4.48
N SER A 2 36.26 4.02 3.75
CA SER A 2 35.44 5.24 3.75
C SER A 2 34.02 4.88 3.34
N SER A 3 33.01 5.35 4.08
CA SER A 3 31.62 5.29 3.64
C SER A 3 31.51 6.19 2.41
N SER A 4 31.57 5.63 1.20
CA SER A 4 31.40 6.41 -0.03
C SER A 4 30.05 7.13 0.00
N ASN A 5 30.09 8.46 0.03
CA ASN A 5 28.88 9.27 -0.09
C ASN A 5 28.48 9.35 -1.57
N PHE A 6 27.17 9.28 -1.80
CA PHE A 6 26.58 9.41 -3.11
C PHE A 6 25.73 10.67 -3.17
N LYS A 7 25.72 11.33 -4.33
CA LYS A 7 24.89 12.51 -4.57
C LYS A 7 24.03 12.31 -5.81
N ILE A 8 22.77 12.71 -5.74
CA ILE A 8 21.85 12.70 -6.89
C ILE A 8 21.82 14.09 -7.52
N VAL A 9 22.05 14.17 -8.82
CA VAL A 9 22.02 15.41 -9.60
C VAL A 9 21.33 15.17 -10.95
N PRO A 10 20.80 16.22 -11.62
CA PRO A 10 20.32 16.10 -13.00
C PRO A 10 21.43 15.64 -13.96
N CYS A 11 21.07 14.90 -15.00
CA CYS A 11 22.00 14.62 -16.10
C CYS A 11 22.10 15.81 -17.07
N GLU A 12 23.24 15.88 -17.74
CA GLU A 12 23.57 16.76 -18.86
C GLU A 12 23.61 15.94 -20.16
N PRO A 13 23.52 16.59 -21.35
CA PRO A 13 23.56 15.87 -22.62
C PRO A 13 24.79 14.96 -22.79
N GLY A 14 25.95 15.40 -22.30
CA GLY A 14 27.20 14.64 -22.36
C GLY A 14 27.21 13.34 -21.54
N ASP A 15 26.26 13.16 -20.61
CA ASP A 15 26.18 11.95 -19.78
C ASP A 15 25.56 10.75 -20.52
N MET A 16 24.90 10.95 -21.67
CA MET A 16 24.10 9.90 -22.30
C MET A 16 24.92 8.68 -22.70
N ALA A 17 26.17 8.86 -23.11
CA ALA A 17 27.09 7.75 -23.39
C ALA A 17 27.33 6.89 -22.13
N VAL A 18 27.55 7.52 -20.97
CA VAL A 18 27.76 6.82 -19.70
C VAL A 18 26.46 6.17 -19.22
N CYS A 19 25.30 6.79 -19.44
CA CYS A 19 24.00 6.18 -19.14
C CYS A 19 23.75 4.92 -19.97
N VAL A 20 24.15 4.90 -21.26
CA VAL A 20 24.07 3.69 -22.10
C VAL A 20 24.96 2.58 -21.54
N ASP A 21 26.20 2.90 -21.14
CA ASP A 21 27.10 1.91 -20.51
C ASP A 21 26.48 1.30 -19.25
N ILE A 22 25.93 2.14 -18.36
CA ILE A 22 25.29 1.69 -17.13
C ILE A 22 24.05 0.83 -17.43
N PHE A 23 23.28 1.20 -18.45
CA PHE A 23 22.10 0.43 -18.86
C PHE A 23 22.51 -0.97 -19.34
N ASP A 24 23.48 -1.05 -20.26
CA ASP A 24 23.94 -2.31 -20.82
C ASP A 24 24.51 -3.23 -19.72
N GLU A 25 25.29 -2.68 -18.79
CA GLU A 25 25.83 -3.44 -17.65
C GLU A 25 24.74 -3.90 -16.66
N ALA A 26 23.79 -3.01 -16.32
CA ALA A 26 22.74 -3.31 -15.35
C ALA A 26 21.73 -4.35 -15.87
N PHE A 27 21.49 -4.37 -17.18
CA PHE A 27 20.51 -5.24 -17.83
C PHE A 27 21.14 -6.38 -18.65
N ALA A 28 22.46 -6.61 -18.56
CA ALA A 28 23.16 -7.65 -19.32
C ALA A 28 22.55 -9.06 -19.16
N GLY A 29 21.95 -9.35 -18.00
CA GLY A 29 21.27 -10.62 -17.71
C GLY A 29 19.76 -10.63 -18.00
N ASP A 30 19.19 -9.56 -18.53
CA ASP A 30 17.76 -9.47 -18.81
C ASP A 30 17.41 -10.27 -20.09
N PRO A 31 16.37 -11.14 -20.06
CA PRO A 31 15.93 -11.88 -21.24
C PRO A 31 15.61 -10.98 -22.44
N ALA A 32 15.06 -9.79 -22.22
CA ALA A 32 14.76 -8.86 -23.31
C ALA A 32 16.05 -8.44 -24.04
N ILE A 33 17.12 -8.14 -23.32
CA ILE A 33 18.41 -7.78 -23.92
C ILE A 33 18.98 -8.95 -24.73
N THR A 34 18.81 -10.18 -24.24
CA THR A 34 19.33 -11.39 -24.88
C THR A 34 18.58 -11.76 -26.17
N TYR A 35 17.25 -11.72 -26.15
CA TYR A 35 16.43 -12.32 -27.21
C TYR A 35 15.91 -11.33 -28.26
N LEU A 36 15.88 -10.03 -27.98
CA LEU A 36 15.41 -9.02 -28.94
C LEU A 36 16.41 -8.80 -30.08
N HIS A 37 17.71 -8.86 -29.77
CA HIS A 37 18.80 -8.54 -30.70
C HIS A 37 19.86 -9.66 -30.81
N PRO A 38 19.46 -10.92 -31.05
CA PRO A 38 20.30 -12.09 -30.81
C PRO A 38 21.51 -12.21 -31.77
N ARG A 39 21.49 -11.52 -32.91
CA ARG A 39 22.55 -11.56 -33.93
C ARG A 39 23.03 -10.17 -34.36
N SER A 40 22.65 -9.14 -33.61
CA SER A 40 23.03 -7.77 -33.94
C SER A 40 24.45 -7.48 -33.49
N ASP A 41 25.17 -6.67 -34.25
CA ASP A 41 26.50 -6.18 -33.86
C ASP A 41 26.37 -5.29 -32.59
N PRO A 42 27.05 -5.64 -31.48
CA PRO A 42 27.00 -4.85 -30.26
C PRO A 42 27.37 -3.36 -30.45
N LYS A 43 28.27 -3.04 -31.38
CA LYS A 43 28.66 -1.65 -31.67
C LYS A 43 27.49 -0.88 -32.29
N VAL A 44 26.78 -1.50 -33.23
CA VAL A 44 25.61 -0.90 -33.90
C VAL A 44 24.44 -0.77 -32.93
N LEU A 45 24.22 -1.75 -32.04
CA LEU A 45 23.23 -1.65 -30.97
C LEU A 45 23.52 -0.50 -30.02
N LYS A 46 24.78 -0.37 -29.58
CA LYS A 46 25.21 0.70 -28.68
C LYS A 46 25.06 2.08 -29.32
N GLU A 47 25.47 2.24 -30.57
CA GLU A 47 25.28 3.48 -31.33
C GLU A 47 23.79 3.83 -31.46
N LYS A 48 22.95 2.83 -31.77
CA LYS A 48 21.50 3.03 -31.85
C LYS A 48 20.88 3.39 -30.49
N SER A 49 21.36 2.77 -29.41
CA SER A 49 20.94 3.07 -28.04
C SER A 49 21.30 4.51 -27.67
N LEU A 50 22.53 4.95 -27.95
CA LEU A 50 22.97 6.32 -27.74
C LEU A 50 22.08 7.33 -28.47
N GLN A 51 21.81 7.12 -29.77
CA GLN A 51 20.89 7.96 -30.54
C GLN A 51 19.49 8.02 -29.92
N ASN A 52 18.98 6.90 -29.40
CA ASN A 52 17.67 6.85 -28.74
C ASN A 52 17.68 7.60 -27.39
N PHE A 53 18.76 7.48 -26.61
CA PHE A 53 18.93 8.20 -25.35
C PHE A 53 19.00 9.71 -25.59
N GLU A 54 19.85 10.16 -26.51
CA GLU A 54 19.99 11.57 -26.91
C GLU A 54 18.67 12.15 -27.42
N LYS A 55 17.99 11.45 -28.35
CA LYS A 55 16.67 11.87 -28.84
C LYS A 55 15.65 11.98 -27.71
N SER A 56 15.67 11.04 -26.78
CA SER A 56 14.72 11.05 -25.66
C SER A 56 15.05 12.07 -24.59
N PHE A 57 16.31 12.48 -24.44
CA PHE A 57 16.75 13.50 -23.48
C PHE A 57 16.07 14.85 -23.74
N THR A 58 15.79 15.15 -25.01
CA THR A 58 15.10 16.38 -25.43
C THR A 58 13.59 16.22 -25.59
N ALA A 59 13.02 15.04 -25.31
CA ALA A 59 11.60 14.79 -25.51
C ALA A 59 10.74 15.48 -24.44
N PRO A 60 9.51 15.90 -24.76
CA PRO A 60 8.61 16.57 -23.82
C PRO A 60 8.43 15.78 -22.52
N GLY A 61 8.56 16.47 -21.39
CA GLY A 61 8.43 15.88 -20.06
C GLY A 61 9.58 14.96 -19.63
N VAL A 62 10.53 14.61 -20.50
CA VAL A 62 11.60 13.68 -20.13
C VAL A 62 12.66 14.36 -19.27
N LYS A 63 13.02 13.75 -18.14
CA LYS A 63 14.11 14.17 -17.27
C LYS A 63 14.95 12.98 -16.84
N TYR A 64 16.25 13.23 -16.71
CA TYR A 64 17.23 12.24 -16.26
C TYR A 64 17.92 12.72 -14.99
N PHE A 65 18.16 11.78 -14.07
CA PHE A 65 18.95 12.01 -12.86
C PHE A 65 20.06 10.96 -12.76
N LYS A 66 21.23 11.36 -12.31
CA LYS A 66 22.40 10.51 -12.09
C LYS A 66 22.79 10.48 -10.62
N ALA A 67 23.32 9.34 -10.19
CA ALA A 67 24.02 9.20 -8.93
C ALA A 67 25.53 9.26 -9.18
N ILE A 68 26.21 10.18 -8.51
CA ILE A 68 27.66 10.33 -8.57
C ILE A 68 28.31 9.96 -7.23
N LEU A 69 29.53 9.43 -7.29
CA LEU A 69 30.43 9.36 -6.14
C LEU A 69 30.96 10.77 -5.84
N GLU A 70 30.84 11.25 -4.60
CA GLU A 70 31.28 12.60 -4.26
C GLU A 70 32.80 12.78 -4.39
N ASP A 71 33.57 11.73 -4.11
CA ASP A 71 35.04 11.79 -4.10
C ASP A 71 35.63 11.80 -5.52
N THR A 72 35.00 11.12 -6.48
CA THR A 72 35.55 10.90 -7.84
C THR A 72 34.75 11.59 -8.95
N GLY A 73 33.49 11.95 -8.70
CA GLY A 73 32.56 12.43 -9.71
C GLY A 73 32.04 11.33 -10.66
N GLU A 74 32.42 10.07 -10.45
CA GLU A 74 32.02 8.95 -11.29
C GLU A 74 30.50 8.71 -11.24
N ILE A 75 29.88 8.52 -12.40
CA ILE A 75 28.46 8.19 -12.53
C ILE A 75 28.27 6.68 -12.38
N VAL A 76 27.52 6.27 -11.36
CA VAL A 76 27.35 4.86 -10.99
C VAL A 76 25.91 4.36 -11.15
N ALA A 77 24.96 5.27 -11.32
CA ALA A 77 23.55 4.94 -11.56
C ALA A 77 22.81 6.10 -12.22
N PHE A 78 21.68 5.81 -12.86
CA PHE A 78 20.78 6.84 -13.38
C PHE A 78 19.30 6.41 -13.36
N SER A 79 18.41 7.38 -13.48
CA SER A 79 16.99 7.17 -13.74
C SER A 79 16.49 8.08 -14.85
N LYS A 80 15.47 7.60 -15.57
CA LYS A 80 14.75 8.29 -16.62
C LYS A 80 13.28 8.38 -16.25
N TRP A 81 12.78 9.61 -16.22
CA TRP A 81 11.40 9.93 -15.91
C TRP A 81 10.73 10.67 -17.04
N VAL A 82 9.42 10.46 -17.18
CA VAL A 82 8.53 11.26 -18.00
C VAL A 82 7.57 11.97 -17.05
N TYR A 83 7.66 13.29 -17.01
CA TYR A 83 6.82 14.17 -16.20
C TYR A 83 5.49 14.41 -16.91
N PRO A 84 4.46 14.87 -16.16
CA PRO A 84 3.23 15.36 -16.74
C PRO A 84 3.49 16.33 -17.91
N HIS A 85 2.93 16.02 -19.08
CA HIS A 85 3.07 16.82 -20.29
C HIS A 85 1.84 16.65 -21.18
N THR A 86 1.57 17.65 -22.01
CA THR A 86 0.54 17.57 -23.05
C THR A 86 1.10 16.81 -24.26
N PRO A 87 0.50 15.68 -24.67
CA PRO A 87 0.88 14.99 -25.89
C PRO A 87 0.68 15.89 -27.13
N ASP A 88 1.57 15.79 -28.10
CA ASP A 88 1.38 16.45 -29.40
C ASP A 88 0.27 15.70 -30.18
N PRO A 89 -0.87 16.34 -30.51
CA PRO A 89 -1.96 15.69 -31.23
C PRO A 89 -1.59 15.29 -32.66
N ASN A 90 -0.51 15.84 -33.21
CA ASN A 90 -0.02 15.53 -34.56
C ASN A 90 1.11 14.50 -34.57
N ALA A 91 1.55 14.03 -33.40
CA ALA A 91 2.57 13.00 -33.32
C ALA A 91 2.08 11.69 -33.98
N GLU A 92 2.98 11.00 -34.67
CA GLU A 92 2.72 9.66 -35.20
C GLU A 92 2.29 8.73 -34.05
N ASP A 93 1.28 7.89 -34.30
CA ASP A 93 0.86 6.89 -33.33
C ASP A 93 2.05 5.98 -32.96
N PRO A 94 2.41 5.89 -31.67
CA PRO A 94 3.58 5.11 -31.26
C PRO A 94 3.51 3.62 -31.61
N GLU A 95 2.32 3.01 -31.73
CA GLU A 95 2.21 1.61 -32.15
C GLU A 95 2.50 1.47 -33.65
N THR A 96 2.06 2.43 -34.47
CA THR A 96 2.45 2.52 -35.88
C THR A 96 3.97 2.68 -36.02
N ALA A 97 4.57 3.62 -35.29
CA ALA A 97 6.02 3.84 -35.31
C ALA A 97 6.81 2.57 -34.93
N ILE A 98 6.37 1.81 -33.93
CA ILE A 98 7.00 0.53 -33.54
C ILE A 98 6.99 -0.48 -34.70
N ARG A 99 5.90 -0.52 -35.50
CA ARG A 99 5.73 -1.47 -36.60
C ARG A 99 6.45 -1.07 -37.88
N THR A 100 6.61 0.23 -38.11
CA THR A 100 7.22 0.79 -39.33
C THR A 100 8.72 1.04 -39.17
N GLN A 101 9.22 1.15 -37.93
CA GLN A 101 10.63 1.41 -37.64
C GLN A 101 11.52 0.27 -38.15
N GLN A 102 12.57 0.64 -38.88
CA GLN A 102 13.63 -0.31 -39.23
C GLN A 102 14.41 -0.73 -37.97
N HIS A 103 14.42 -2.03 -37.71
CA HIS A 103 15.18 -2.64 -36.61
C HIS A 103 16.64 -2.86 -37.01
N VAL A 104 17.51 -2.95 -35.99
CA VAL A 104 18.95 -3.19 -36.20
C VAL A 104 19.15 -4.55 -36.89
N PRO A 105 20.02 -4.67 -37.91
CA PRO A 105 20.31 -5.97 -38.53
C PRO A 105 20.65 -7.04 -37.50
N GLY A 106 20.08 -8.23 -37.64
CA GLY A 106 20.24 -9.32 -36.67
C GLY A 106 19.23 -9.34 -35.51
N SER A 107 18.31 -8.36 -35.46
CA SER A 107 17.19 -8.35 -34.52
C SER A 107 16.15 -9.42 -34.81
N ASN A 108 15.41 -9.82 -33.78
CA ASN A 108 14.17 -10.57 -33.91
C ASN A 108 13.00 -9.57 -34.03
N ASN A 109 12.66 -9.19 -35.26
CA ASN A 109 11.69 -8.12 -35.52
C ASN A 109 10.30 -8.40 -34.93
N GLU A 110 9.81 -9.64 -35.02
CA GLU A 110 8.50 -10.00 -34.46
C GLU A 110 8.47 -9.82 -32.95
N LEU A 111 9.51 -10.31 -32.25
CA LEU A 111 9.63 -10.18 -30.81
C LEU A 111 9.86 -8.73 -30.36
N VAL A 112 10.61 -7.94 -31.13
CA VAL A 112 10.77 -6.50 -30.91
C VAL A 112 9.43 -5.77 -30.98
N VAL A 113 8.67 -6.00 -32.05
CA VAL A 113 7.33 -5.40 -32.19
C VAL A 113 6.41 -5.86 -31.07
N GLU A 114 6.39 -7.14 -30.73
CA GLU A 114 5.57 -7.68 -29.64
C GLU A 114 5.92 -7.03 -28.29
N PHE A 115 7.22 -7.00 -27.94
CA PHE A 115 7.71 -6.44 -26.68
C PHE A 115 7.29 -4.97 -26.54
N PHE A 116 7.65 -4.13 -27.50
CA PHE A 116 7.34 -2.70 -27.42
C PHE A 116 5.83 -2.43 -27.48
N THR A 117 5.06 -3.21 -28.26
CA THR A 117 3.60 -3.07 -28.32
C THR A 117 2.94 -3.41 -26.99
N LYS A 118 3.34 -4.51 -26.33
CA LYS A 118 2.81 -4.90 -25.02
C LYS A 118 3.14 -3.84 -23.95
N PHE A 119 4.38 -3.34 -23.94
CA PHE A 119 4.78 -2.28 -23.02
C PHE A 119 4.02 -0.97 -23.26
N LEU A 120 3.84 -0.57 -24.52
CA LEU A 120 3.05 0.62 -24.90
C LEU A 120 1.58 0.49 -24.47
N ARG A 121 0.96 -0.67 -24.69
CA ARG A 121 -0.43 -0.92 -24.28
C ARG A 121 -0.58 -0.88 -22.77
N GLY A 122 0.38 -1.43 -22.02
CA GLY A 122 0.44 -1.30 -20.57
C GLY A 122 0.50 0.16 -20.13
N ARG A 123 1.33 0.99 -20.79
CA ARG A 123 1.41 2.44 -20.53
C ARG A 123 0.09 3.15 -20.83
N ARG A 124 -0.50 2.94 -22.00
CA ARG A 124 -1.80 3.55 -22.38
C ARG A 124 -2.94 3.21 -21.42
N LYS A 125 -2.89 2.01 -20.83
CA LYS A 125 -3.92 1.56 -19.88
C LYS A 125 -3.83 2.26 -18.53
N TRP A 126 -2.62 2.60 -18.07
CA TRP A 126 -2.37 3.00 -16.69
C TRP A 126 -1.75 4.39 -16.49
N ILE A 127 -1.28 5.03 -17.57
CA ILE A 127 -0.62 6.33 -17.53
C ILE A 127 -1.47 7.34 -18.27
N VAL A 128 -1.81 8.44 -17.60
CA VAL A 128 -2.37 9.63 -18.23
C VAL A 128 -1.23 10.64 -18.38
N PRO A 129 -0.73 10.91 -19.61
CA PRO A 129 0.46 11.73 -19.84
C PRO A 129 0.42 13.10 -19.17
N GLU A 130 -0.76 13.69 -19.03
CA GLU A 130 -0.98 15.02 -18.50
C GLU A 130 -0.94 15.10 -16.96
N THR A 131 -1.02 13.96 -16.26
CA THR A 131 -1.15 13.94 -14.79
C THR A 131 -0.25 12.92 -14.09
N HIS A 132 0.38 12.02 -14.84
CA HIS A 132 1.20 10.95 -14.27
C HIS A 132 2.68 11.18 -14.55
N TYR A 133 3.45 10.94 -13.51
CA TYR A 133 4.87 10.68 -13.59
C TYR A 133 5.08 9.22 -13.98
N PHE A 134 5.93 8.97 -14.96
CA PHE A 134 6.29 7.64 -15.37
C PHE A 134 7.79 7.43 -15.28
N MET A 135 8.21 6.47 -14.46
CA MET A 135 9.61 6.06 -14.48
C MET A 135 9.83 5.02 -15.56
N SER A 136 10.57 5.41 -16.59
CA SER A 136 10.85 4.56 -17.74
C SER A 136 12.08 3.68 -17.54
N ILE A 137 13.11 4.16 -16.84
CA ILE A 137 14.37 3.43 -16.60
C ILE A 137 14.90 3.78 -15.21
N LEU A 138 15.40 2.77 -14.50
CA LEU A 138 16.27 2.94 -13.34
C LEU A 138 17.36 1.88 -13.44
N ALA A 139 18.61 2.32 -13.52
CA ALA A 139 19.76 1.43 -13.70
C ALA A 139 20.86 1.79 -12.70
N VAL A 140 21.48 0.76 -12.13
CA VAL A 140 22.58 0.88 -11.17
C VAL A 140 23.65 -0.12 -11.58
N ARG A 141 24.91 0.33 -11.72
CA ARG A 141 26.05 -0.55 -12.01
C ARG A 141 26.11 -1.72 -11.02
N PRO A 142 26.41 -2.96 -11.45
CA PRO A 142 26.36 -4.15 -10.60
C PRO A 142 27.09 -4.00 -9.25
N GLU A 143 28.27 -3.37 -9.23
CA GLU A 143 29.12 -3.18 -8.05
C GLU A 143 28.53 -2.20 -7.01
N TYR A 144 27.53 -1.42 -7.41
CA TYR A 144 26.87 -0.40 -6.61
C TYR A 144 25.41 -0.74 -6.28
N GLN A 145 24.92 -1.89 -6.74
CA GLN A 145 23.58 -2.37 -6.40
C GLN A 145 23.45 -2.70 -4.91
N ARG A 146 22.20 -2.70 -4.41
CA ARG A 146 21.85 -2.99 -3.01
C ARG A 146 22.45 -2.04 -1.97
N LYS A 147 23.05 -0.92 -2.39
CA LYS A 147 23.56 0.16 -1.52
C LYS A 147 22.59 1.33 -1.31
N GLY A 148 21.32 1.17 -1.70
CA GLY A 148 20.27 2.20 -1.53
C GLY A 148 20.14 3.21 -2.68
N LEU A 149 20.99 3.15 -3.71
CA LEU A 149 20.98 4.09 -4.84
C LEU A 149 19.64 4.15 -5.60
N GLY A 150 18.95 3.02 -5.74
CA GLY A 150 17.62 3.02 -6.35
C GLY A 150 16.62 3.89 -5.59
N SER A 151 16.63 3.83 -4.25
CA SER A 151 15.77 4.69 -3.42
C SER A 151 16.18 6.16 -3.52
N MET A 152 17.48 6.44 -3.58
CA MET A 152 17.99 7.80 -3.76
C MET A 152 17.57 8.41 -5.10
N LEU A 153 17.58 7.64 -6.18
CA LEU A 153 17.14 8.09 -7.52
C LEU A 153 15.62 8.31 -7.61
N LEU A 154 14.83 7.63 -6.79
CA LEU A 154 13.39 7.88 -6.70
C LEU A 154 13.09 9.20 -5.97
N ALA A 155 13.80 9.48 -4.88
CA ALA A 155 13.43 10.51 -3.90
C ALA A 155 13.13 11.91 -4.51
N PRO A 156 13.98 12.51 -5.37
CA PRO A 156 13.72 13.85 -5.89
C PRO A 156 12.44 13.94 -6.71
N VAL A 157 12.10 12.88 -7.44
CA VAL A 157 10.89 12.85 -8.26
C VAL A 157 9.68 12.56 -7.40
N LEU A 158 9.79 11.64 -6.45
CA LEU A 158 8.66 11.33 -5.55
C LEU A 158 8.29 12.49 -4.64
N GLU A 159 9.26 13.28 -4.18
CA GLU A 159 8.97 14.54 -3.46
C GLU A 159 8.18 15.53 -4.34
N GLN A 160 8.51 15.62 -5.62
CA GLN A 160 7.77 16.47 -6.57
C GLN A 160 6.38 15.89 -6.87
N VAL A 161 6.27 14.57 -7.08
CA VAL A 161 5.00 13.85 -7.26
C VAL A 161 4.10 14.12 -6.06
N ASP A 162 4.62 14.02 -4.85
CA ASP A 162 3.87 14.33 -3.64
C ASP A 162 3.49 15.82 -3.62
N LYS A 163 4.41 16.75 -3.90
CA LYS A 163 4.14 18.20 -3.89
C LYS A 163 3.06 18.63 -4.90
N GLU A 164 3.11 18.09 -6.10
CA GLU A 164 2.09 18.34 -7.14
C GLU A 164 0.85 17.48 -6.97
N ASN A 165 0.94 16.56 -6.02
CA ASN A 165 -0.02 15.51 -5.78
C ASN A 165 -0.38 14.75 -7.07
N ALA A 166 0.64 14.46 -7.86
CA ALA A 166 0.51 13.66 -9.05
C ALA A 166 0.50 12.16 -8.70
N LYS A 167 0.26 11.32 -9.72
CA LYS A 167 0.47 9.87 -9.60
C LYS A 167 1.82 9.50 -10.19
N ALA A 168 2.40 8.42 -9.70
CA ALA A 168 3.60 7.84 -10.28
C ALA A 168 3.41 6.36 -10.63
N PHE A 169 3.91 5.98 -11.80
CA PHE A 169 3.78 4.63 -12.36
C PHE A 169 5.15 4.10 -12.81
N VAL A 170 5.33 2.78 -12.71
CA VAL A 170 6.56 2.11 -13.12
C VAL A 170 6.24 0.76 -13.79
N GLN A 171 7.12 0.33 -14.70
CA GLN A 171 7.14 -1.04 -15.22
C GLN A 171 8.38 -1.73 -14.62
N GLY A 172 8.16 -2.57 -13.61
CA GLY A 172 9.22 -3.16 -12.80
C GLY A 172 9.64 -4.54 -13.28
N SER A 173 10.94 -4.75 -13.48
CA SER A 173 11.53 -6.08 -13.67
C SER A 173 11.40 -6.92 -12.39
N ALA A 174 11.56 -8.24 -12.53
CA ALA A 174 11.58 -9.15 -11.38
C ALA A 174 12.62 -8.76 -10.31
N GLN A 175 13.78 -8.25 -10.73
CA GLN A 175 14.83 -7.79 -9.80
C GLN A 175 14.49 -6.43 -9.16
N GLY A 176 13.82 -5.55 -9.90
CA GLY A 176 13.47 -4.20 -9.44
C GLY A 176 12.21 -4.11 -8.59
N VAL A 177 11.28 -5.07 -8.70
CA VAL A 177 9.94 -5.00 -8.08
C VAL A 177 9.97 -4.70 -6.58
N GLY A 178 10.91 -5.31 -5.85
CA GLY A 178 11.04 -5.13 -4.40
C GLY A 178 11.38 -3.69 -3.98
N LEU A 179 12.10 -2.93 -4.82
CA LEU A 179 12.37 -1.51 -4.57
C LEU A 179 11.07 -0.70 -4.53
N TYR A 180 10.18 -0.94 -5.50
CA TYR A 180 8.93 -0.21 -5.65
C TYR A 180 7.93 -0.58 -4.56
N LEU A 181 7.79 -1.88 -4.25
CA LEU A 181 6.95 -2.34 -3.15
C LEU A 181 7.38 -1.70 -1.82
N LYS A 182 8.69 -1.60 -1.56
CA LYS A 182 9.23 -0.90 -0.39
C LYS A 182 8.82 0.59 -0.32
N HIS A 183 8.58 1.23 -1.46
CA HIS A 183 8.14 2.64 -1.53
C HIS A 183 6.61 2.78 -1.56
N GLY A 184 5.86 1.69 -1.37
CA GLY A 184 4.40 1.71 -1.29
C GLY A 184 3.68 1.61 -2.63
N TRP A 185 4.41 1.26 -3.70
CA TRP A 185 3.78 0.84 -4.96
C TRP A 185 3.12 -0.52 -4.75
N VAL A 186 2.06 -0.76 -5.51
CA VAL A 186 1.42 -2.07 -5.62
C VAL A 186 1.37 -2.47 -7.07
N GLU A 187 1.47 -3.77 -7.30
CA GLU A 187 1.19 -4.34 -8.60
C GLU A 187 -0.29 -4.12 -8.95
N VAL A 188 -0.52 -3.53 -10.11
CA VAL A 188 -1.86 -3.22 -10.64
C VAL A 188 -2.19 -4.06 -11.87
N ASP A 189 -1.17 -4.60 -12.54
CA ASP A 189 -1.29 -5.40 -13.76
C ASP A 189 0.07 -6.06 -14.09
N GLU A 190 0.13 -6.89 -15.12
CA GLU A 190 1.37 -7.55 -15.55
C GLU A 190 1.49 -7.66 -17.07
N ILE A 191 2.74 -7.73 -17.55
CA ILE A 191 3.09 -8.06 -18.93
C ILE A 191 3.84 -9.39 -18.90
N LEU A 192 3.36 -10.36 -19.69
CA LEU A 192 4.00 -11.66 -19.87
C LEU A 192 4.62 -11.75 -21.27
N MET A 193 5.90 -12.11 -21.31
CA MET A 193 6.64 -12.38 -22.54
C MET A 193 7.03 -13.86 -22.61
N ASP A 194 6.78 -14.50 -23.74
CA ASP A 194 7.17 -15.89 -23.98
C ASP A 194 8.43 -15.93 -24.84
N TYR A 195 9.57 -16.26 -24.21
CA TYR A 195 10.84 -16.43 -24.90
C TYR A 195 11.14 -17.90 -25.23
N SER A 196 10.24 -18.84 -24.90
CA SER A 196 10.46 -20.27 -25.13
C SER A 196 10.71 -20.67 -26.59
N PRO A 197 10.12 -20.02 -27.62
CA PRO A 197 10.46 -20.31 -29.02
C PRO A 197 11.93 -20.01 -29.38
N TYR A 198 12.63 -19.24 -28.54
CA TYR A 198 14.00 -18.79 -28.74
C TYR A 198 14.99 -19.41 -27.74
N GLY A 199 14.55 -20.43 -26.98
CA GLY A 199 15.37 -21.09 -25.97
C GLY A 199 15.40 -20.38 -24.60
N GLY A 200 14.47 -19.45 -24.37
CA GLY A 200 14.31 -18.76 -23.09
C GLY A 200 13.19 -19.32 -22.21
N ALA A 201 12.91 -18.61 -21.12
CA ALA A 201 11.80 -18.94 -20.22
C ALA A 201 10.46 -18.51 -20.82
N LYS A 202 9.41 -19.28 -20.50
CA LYS A 202 8.02 -18.93 -20.79
C LYS A 202 7.48 -17.98 -19.71
N ASP A 203 6.55 -17.11 -20.09
CA ASP A 203 5.80 -16.21 -19.18
C ASP A 203 6.71 -15.35 -18.28
N VAL A 204 7.78 -14.79 -18.84
CA VAL A 204 8.64 -13.84 -18.13
C VAL A 204 7.83 -12.59 -17.80
N LYS A 205 7.64 -12.36 -16.50
CA LYS A 205 6.79 -11.32 -15.95
C LYS A 205 7.51 -9.98 -15.80
N THR A 206 6.86 -8.92 -16.30
CA THR A 206 7.11 -7.53 -15.89
C THR A 206 5.90 -7.01 -15.12
N ALA A 207 6.12 -6.58 -13.88
CA ALA A 207 5.06 -6.04 -13.02
C ALA A 207 4.75 -4.60 -13.43
N LEU A 208 3.47 -4.27 -13.58
CA LEU A 208 2.99 -2.90 -13.74
C LEU A 208 2.61 -2.40 -12.36
N LEU A 209 3.28 -1.36 -11.86
CA LEU A 209 3.04 -0.87 -10.51
C LEU A 209 2.59 0.59 -10.49
N GLY A 210 1.61 0.86 -9.63
CA GLY A 210 1.14 2.21 -9.31
C GLY A 210 1.07 2.42 -7.80
N CYS A 211 1.01 3.68 -7.37
CA CYS A 211 0.80 4.00 -5.96
C CYS A 211 -0.52 3.41 -5.45
N LEU A 212 -0.53 2.86 -4.22
CA LEU A 212 -1.76 2.49 -3.53
C LEU A 212 -2.75 3.65 -3.59
N SER A 213 -3.87 3.40 -4.23
CA SER A 213 -5.01 4.28 -4.19
C SER A 213 -5.68 4.09 -2.83
N ILE A 214 -5.02 4.50 -1.75
CA ILE A 214 -5.60 4.61 -0.41
C ILE A 214 -5.24 6.02 0.05
N PRO A 215 -6.21 6.93 0.23
CA PRO A 215 -5.95 8.23 0.82
C PRO A 215 -5.55 8.01 2.29
N LEU A 216 -4.25 7.93 2.54
CA LEU A 216 -3.71 8.04 3.89
C LEU A 216 -3.47 9.53 4.15
N PRO A 217 -3.95 10.08 5.27
CA PRO A 217 -3.57 11.42 5.67
C PRO A 217 -2.03 11.54 5.65
N ARG A 218 -1.48 12.54 4.94
CA ARG A 218 -0.01 12.75 4.87
C ARG A 218 0.63 12.81 6.25
N CYS A 219 -0.10 13.39 7.21
CA CYS A 219 0.29 13.45 8.63
C CYS A 219 0.44 12.09 9.31
N ILE A 220 -0.15 11.00 8.79
CA ILE A 220 0.08 9.65 9.32
C ILE A 220 1.42 9.10 8.82
N ARG A 221 1.78 9.34 7.55
CA ARG A 221 3.05 8.86 6.98
C ARG A 221 4.25 9.47 7.69
N SER A 222 4.20 10.75 8.06
CA SER A 222 5.28 11.43 8.78
C SER A 222 5.53 10.89 10.20
N LEU A 223 4.56 10.16 10.78
CA LEU A 223 4.73 9.51 12.07
C LEU A 223 5.48 8.18 11.97
N VAL A 224 5.47 7.53 10.81
CA VAL A 224 6.05 6.21 10.63
C VAL A 224 7.57 6.29 10.69
N LYS A 225 8.16 5.53 11.61
CA LYS A 225 9.62 5.44 11.78
C LYS A 225 10.01 3.99 12.01
N ALA A 226 11.09 3.53 11.37
CA ALA A 226 11.62 2.20 11.62
C ALA A 226 11.87 1.99 13.13
N PRO A 227 11.38 0.88 13.72
CA PRO A 227 11.64 0.52 15.11
C PRO A 227 13.11 0.09 15.29
N PRO A 228 13.63 0.11 16.53
CA PRO A 228 14.94 -0.46 16.83
C PRO A 228 14.98 -1.96 16.51
N VAL A 229 16.17 -2.47 16.21
CA VAL A 229 16.40 -3.91 16.05
C VAL A 229 16.15 -4.61 17.39
N PRO A 230 15.36 -5.70 17.44
CA PRO A 230 15.16 -6.49 18.64
C PRO A 230 16.50 -6.97 19.21
N MET A 231 16.78 -6.67 20.49
CA MET A 231 18.09 -6.95 21.09
C MET A 231 18.25 -8.37 21.66
N HIS A 232 17.19 -9.20 21.67
CA HIS A 232 17.21 -10.50 22.35
C HIS A 232 16.77 -11.67 21.46
N PRO A 233 17.50 -12.80 21.46
CA PRO A 233 17.00 -14.04 20.88
C PRO A 233 15.77 -14.47 21.68
N SER A 234 14.70 -14.60 20.93
CA SER A 234 13.35 -14.90 21.36
C SER A 234 13.30 -16.16 22.25
N ARG A 235 12.75 -16.06 23.47
CA ARG A 235 12.41 -17.22 24.32
C ARG A 235 11.20 -17.97 23.73
N ASN A 236 11.36 -18.45 22.50
CA ASN A 236 10.29 -19.03 21.71
C ASN A 236 9.96 -20.44 22.16
N ALA A 237 10.98 -21.25 22.45
CA ALA A 237 10.79 -22.67 22.74
C ALA A 237 9.73 -22.91 23.83
N ASP A 238 9.76 -22.14 24.91
CA ASP A 238 8.81 -22.26 26.03
C ASP A 238 7.39 -21.89 25.62
N VAL A 239 7.19 -20.78 24.89
CA VAL A 239 5.87 -20.36 24.39
C VAL A 239 5.31 -21.40 23.42
N LEU A 240 6.13 -21.89 22.49
CA LEU A 240 5.71 -22.89 21.52
C LEU A 240 5.33 -24.21 22.22
N ASN A 241 6.05 -24.59 23.27
CA ASN A 241 5.71 -25.76 24.07
C ASN A 241 4.40 -25.59 24.85
N LEU A 242 4.12 -24.40 25.38
CA LEU A 242 2.83 -24.09 26.00
C LEU A 242 1.67 -24.26 25.00
N ILE A 243 1.83 -23.71 23.80
CA ILE A 243 0.82 -23.80 22.73
C ILE A 243 0.60 -25.25 22.30
N ARG A 244 1.68 -26.02 22.07
CA ARG A 244 1.59 -27.44 21.68
C ARG A 244 0.87 -28.28 22.73
N LYS A 245 1.32 -28.20 23.99
CA LYS A 245 0.69 -28.96 25.10
C LYS A 245 -0.78 -28.60 25.26
N PHE A 246 -1.13 -27.32 25.12
CA PHE A 246 -2.52 -26.89 25.21
C PHE A 246 -3.35 -27.41 24.04
N GLY A 247 -2.86 -27.29 22.81
CA GLY A 247 -3.53 -27.82 21.61
C GLY A 247 -3.73 -29.34 21.67
N GLU A 248 -2.68 -30.08 22.06
CA GLU A 248 -2.71 -31.55 22.25
C GLU A 248 -3.72 -31.95 23.32
N ARG A 249 -3.76 -31.25 24.46
CA ARG A 249 -4.74 -31.50 25.54
C ARG A 249 -6.18 -31.45 25.04
N TYR A 250 -6.50 -30.56 24.10
CA TYR A 250 -7.84 -30.43 23.50
C TYR A 250 -7.98 -31.12 22.14
N ASN A 251 -7.06 -32.03 21.80
CA ASN A 251 -7.07 -32.81 20.57
C ASN A 251 -7.23 -31.96 19.30
N ARG A 252 -6.52 -30.81 19.25
CA ARG A 252 -6.52 -29.92 18.09
C ARG A 252 -5.65 -30.48 16.97
N GLY A 253 -6.01 -30.13 15.72
CA GLY A 253 -5.28 -30.63 14.55
C GLY A 253 -3.83 -30.18 14.54
N VAL A 254 -2.92 -31.04 14.08
CA VAL A 254 -1.47 -30.76 14.07
C VAL A 254 -1.14 -29.50 13.28
N ASP A 255 -1.82 -29.27 12.15
CA ASP A 255 -1.63 -28.08 11.33
C ASP A 255 -2.12 -26.81 12.05
N GLU A 256 -3.25 -26.86 12.76
CA GLU A 256 -3.76 -25.73 13.55
C GLU A 256 -2.79 -25.36 14.68
N ILE A 257 -2.26 -26.35 15.38
CA ILE A 257 -1.22 -26.15 16.42
C ILE A 257 0.05 -25.54 15.80
N ARG A 258 0.45 -26.02 14.60
CA ARG A 258 1.60 -25.48 13.86
C ARG A 258 1.40 -24.00 13.52
N GLN A 259 0.24 -23.61 13.01
CA GLN A 259 0.00 -22.21 12.66
C GLN A 259 -0.08 -21.30 13.90
N ALA A 260 -0.67 -21.78 15.01
CA ALA A 260 -0.63 -21.06 16.28
C ALA A 260 0.82 -20.88 16.78
N CYS A 261 1.68 -21.88 16.60
CA CYS A 261 3.11 -21.77 16.87
C CYS A 261 3.81 -20.76 15.94
N ASN A 262 3.52 -20.78 14.64
CA ASN A 262 4.09 -19.84 13.67
C ASN A 262 3.76 -18.39 14.04
N LEU A 263 2.48 -18.10 14.35
CA LEU A 263 2.04 -16.79 14.84
C LEU A 263 2.77 -16.36 16.12
N ALA A 264 3.10 -17.29 17.01
CA ALA A 264 3.77 -17.00 18.27
C ALA A 264 5.31 -16.88 18.16
N THR A 265 5.90 -17.12 16.99
CA THR A 265 7.37 -17.20 16.81
C THR A 265 8.04 -15.83 16.76
N GLY A 266 7.30 -14.75 16.49
CA GLY A 266 7.89 -13.42 16.38
C GLY A 266 8.64 -12.91 17.62
N CYS A 267 9.25 -11.74 17.48
CA CYS A 267 10.03 -11.09 18.53
C CYS A 267 9.22 -10.86 19.81
N SER A 268 9.93 -10.76 20.92
CA SER A 268 9.33 -10.63 22.26
C SER A 268 8.98 -9.18 22.64
N ASP A 269 9.49 -8.18 21.92
CA ASP A 269 9.33 -6.77 22.24
C ASP A 269 7.91 -6.23 22.00
N VAL A 270 7.23 -6.75 20.97
CA VAL A 270 5.83 -6.41 20.64
C VAL A 270 4.99 -7.68 20.47
N VAL A 271 3.85 -7.72 21.15
CA VAL A 271 2.84 -8.78 21.01
C VAL A 271 1.52 -8.19 20.53
N VAL A 272 0.89 -8.79 19.52
CA VAL A 272 -0.49 -8.48 19.11
C VAL A 272 -1.42 -9.53 19.70
N ILE A 273 -2.48 -9.11 20.39
CA ILE A 273 -3.49 -10.04 20.91
C ILE A 273 -4.77 -9.89 20.09
N LEU A 274 -5.10 -10.91 19.32
CA LEU A 274 -6.37 -11.07 18.62
C LEU A 274 -7.38 -11.82 19.50
N GLU A 275 -8.63 -11.86 19.06
CA GLU A 275 -9.69 -12.44 19.87
C GLU A 275 -9.64 -13.97 19.82
N ARG A 276 -9.75 -14.56 18.63
CA ARG A 276 -9.94 -15.99 18.44
C ARG A 276 -9.53 -16.42 17.03
N PRO A 277 -9.16 -17.69 16.83
CA PRO A 277 -8.92 -18.24 15.50
C PRO A 277 -10.15 -18.13 14.59
N ALA A 278 -9.91 -17.99 13.28
CA ALA A 278 -10.98 -17.91 12.30
C ALA A 278 -11.81 -19.22 12.26
N ARG A 279 -13.14 -19.09 12.18
CA ARG A 279 -14.09 -20.22 12.27
C ARG A 279 -13.90 -21.25 11.16
N ARG A 280 -13.53 -20.79 9.96
CA ARG A 280 -13.23 -21.61 8.79
C ARG A 280 -11.96 -21.03 8.19
N HIS A 281 -10.89 -21.79 8.26
CA HIS A 281 -9.59 -21.40 7.76
C HIS A 281 -8.82 -22.68 7.42
N ASP A 282 -8.10 -22.68 6.31
CA ASP A 282 -7.27 -23.82 5.94
C ASP A 282 -5.94 -23.72 6.68
N TYR A 283 -5.73 -24.61 7.65
CA TYR A 283 -4.50 -24.61 8.45
C TYR A 283 -3.36 -25.40 7.77
N SER A 284 -3.67 -26.20 6.75
CA SER A 284 -2.73 -27.14 6.12
C SER A 284 -1.74 -26.48 5.16
N VAL A 285 -2.04 -25.27 4.71
CA VAL A 285 -1.21 -24.48 3.79
C VAL A 285 0.06 -23.93 4.46
N ASN A 286 0.98 -23.38 3.67
CA ASN A 286 2.15 -22.67 4.20
C ASN A 286 1.74 -21.40 4.96
N PHE A 287 2.65 -20.84 5.76
CA PHE A 287 2.32 -19.73 6.65
C PHE A 287 1.94 -18.44 5.90
N GLU A 288 2.58 -18.15 4.77
CA GLU A 288 2.28 -16.99 3.95
C GLU A 288 0.84 -17.05 3.40
N THR A 289 0.44 -18.19 2.84
CA THR A 289 -0.92 -18.43 2.35
C THR A 289 -1.94 -18.41 3.50
N PHE A 290 -1.63 -19.04 4.64
CA PHE A 290 -2.45 -19.01 5.85
C PHE A 290 -2.74 -17.57 6.32
N VAL A 291 -1.74 -16.70 6.35
CA VAL A 291 -1.92 -15.30 6.73
C VAL A 291 -2.76 -14.57 5.67
N ALA A 292 -2.43 -14.71 4.39
CA ALA A 292 -3.08 -14.00 3.29
C ALA A 292 -4.58 -14.34 3.17
N ASP A 293 -4.95 -15.60 3.42
CA ASP A 293 -6.33 -16.09 3.31
C ASP A 293 -7.21 -15.69 4.51
N CYS A 294 -6.61 -15.15 5.58
CA CYS A 294 -7.35 -14.63 6.72
C CYS A 294 -7.36 -13.09 6.68
N PRO A 295 -8.50 -12.42 6.38
CA PRO A 295 -8.55 -10.97 6.29
C PRO A 295 -8.05 -10.22 7.53
N SER A 296 -8.17 -10.83 8.72
CA SER A 296 -7.66 -10.23 9.96
C SER A 296 -6.15 -10.38 10.10
N LEU A 297 -5.57 -11.53 9.73
CA LEU A 297 -4.12 -11.75 9.80
C LEU A 297 -3.41 -10.96 8.68
N ASP A 298 -3.95 -10.98 7.46
CA ASP A 298 -3.48 -10.15 6.34
C ASP A 298 -3.49 -8.65 6.70
N ALA A 299 -4.55 -8.18 7.38
CA ALA A 299 -4.59 -6.82 7.89
C ALA A 299 -3.49 -6.56 8.95
N VAL A 300 -3.27 -7.48 9.89
CA VAL A 300 -2.18 -7.35 10.87
C VAL A 300 -0.82 -7.27 10.18
N ASP A 301 -0.54 -8.15 9.21
CA ASP A 301 0.72 -8.15 8.46
C ASP A 301 0.94 -6.80 7.75
N LYS A 302 -0.06 -6.33 7.00
CA LYS A 302 0.00 -5.02 6.31
C LYS A 302 0.18 -3.85 7.26
N LEU A 303 -0.49 -3.88 8.43
CA LEU A 303 -0.37 -2.84 9.45
C LEU A 303 1.02 -2.83 10.09
N VAL A 304 1.58 -4.00 10.40
CA VAL A 304 2.95 -4.14 10.94
C VAL A 304 3.97 -3.63 9.92
N ARG A 305 3.88 -4.10 8.68
CA ARG A 305 4.76 -3.65 7.59
C ARG A 305 4.72 -2.13 7.41
N PHE A 306 3.51 -1.58 7.32
CA PHE A 306 3.33 -0.14 7.18
C PHE A 306 3.90 0.63 8.36
N ALA A 307 3.56 0.26 9.60
CA ALA A 307 4.00 0.96 10.81
C ALA A 307 5.52 0.87 11.05
N THR A 308 6.20 -0.05 10.39
CA THR A 308 7.63 -0.32 10.58
C THR A 308 8.48 -0.03 9.34
N GLN A 309 7.92 0.58 8.29
CA GLN A 309 8.63 0.81 7.01
C GLN A 309 9.18 -0.49 6.39
N GLU A 310 8.36 -1.55 6.38
CA GLU A 310 8.70 -2.89 5.87
C GLU A 310 9.85 -3.59 6.61
N THR A 311 10.30 -3.06 7.76
CA THR A 311 11.39 -3.70 8.53
C THR A 311 10.90 -4.88 9.39
N ARG A 312 9.58 -5.02 9.57
CA ARG A 312 8.96 -6.15 10.26
C ARG A 312 7.71 -6.60 9.51
N SER A 313 7.34 -7.84 9.73
CA SER A 313 6.11 -8.45 9.26
C SER A 313 5.41 -9.23 10.38
N ILE A 314 4.27 -9.85 10.10
CA ILE A 314 3.63 -10.78 11.04
C ILE A 314 4.52 -12.00 11.35
N GLN A 315 5.51 -12.32 10.51
CA GLN A 315 6.48 -13.38 10.78
C GLN A 315 7.42 -13.01 11.93
N ASP A 316 7.67 -11.71 12.11
CA ASP A 316 8.64 -11.17 13.07
C ASP A 316 7.99 -10.59 14.33
N VAL A 317 6.66 -10.59 14.40
CA VAL A 317 5.86 -10.05 15.52
C VAL A 317 4.97 -11.15 16.09
N SER A 318 5.03 -11.36 17.40
CA SER A 318 4.23 -12.41 18.04
C SER A 318 2.74 -12.04 18.02
N VAL A 319 1.89 -12.94 17.52
CA VAL A 319 0.43 -12.81 17.52
C VAL A 319 -0.19 -13.92 18.35
N PHE A 320 -1.00 -13.56 19.34
CA PHE A 320 -1.69 -14.49 20.24
C PHE A 320 -3.20 -14.34 20.13
N ASP A 321 -3.95 -15.42 20.39
CA ASP A 321 -5.40 -15.38 20.53
C ASP A 321 -5.80 -15.43 22.01
N ALA A 322 -6.65 -14.50 22.43
CA ALA A 322 -7.22 -14.50 23.78
C ALA A 322 -8.06 -15.75 24.08
N TYR A 323 -8.72 -16.30 23.05
CA TYR A 323 -9.46 -17.56 23.09
C TYR A 323 -8.79 -18.61 22.17
N SER A 324 -7.52 -18.92 22.45
CA SER A 324 -6.70 -19.88 21.69
C SER A 324 -7.42 -21.22 21.48
N PHE A 325 -7.45 -21.71 20.24
CA PHE A 325 -8.14 -22.94 19.79
C PHE A 325 -9.66 -22.97 20.04
N LYS A 326 -10.28 -21.82 20.29
CA LYS A 326 -11.72 -21.68 20.55
C LYS A 326 -12.41 -20.79 19.49
N PRO A 327 -12.70 -21.33 18.30
CA PRO A 327 -13.27 -20.52 17.21
C PRO A 327 -14.72 -20.07 17.47
N MET A 328 -15.48 -20.76 18.33
CA MET A 328 -16.90 -20.49 18.61
C MET A 328 -17.12 -19.94 20.01
N LEU A 329 -18.11 -19.07 20.22
CA LEU A 329 -18.39 -18.50 21.55
C LEU A 329 -18.90 -19.56 22.52
N TYR A 330 -19.76 -20.46 22.03
CA TYR A 330 -20.47 -21.45 22.85
C TYR A 330 -19.76 -22.81 22.94
N THR A 331 -18.51 -22.93 22.46
CA THR A 331 -17.75 -24.17 22.68
C THR A 331 -17.29 -24.21 24.13
N ASN A 332 -17.63 -25.30 24.83
CA ASN A 332 -17.32 -25.46 26.25
C ASN A 332 -15.85 -25.86 26.51
N SER A 333 -15.11 -26.24 25.46
CA SER A 333 -13.75 -26.76 25.58
C SER A 333 -12.89 -26.25 24.40
N PRO A 334 -11.77 -25.56 24.66
CA PRO A 334 -11.33 -25.06 25.98
C PRO A 334 -12.30 -24.02 26.57
N SER A 335 -12.33 -23.93 27.90
CA SER A 335 -13.06 -22.86 28.60
C SER A 335 -12.36 -21.50 28.44
N ASP A 336 -13.08 -20.41 28.67
CA ASP A 336 -12.51 -19.07 28.56
C ASP A 336 -11.38 -18.84 29.58
N GLU A 337 -11.53 -19.39 30.79
CA GLU A 337 -10.50 -19.30 31.85
C GLU A 337 -9.22 -20.04 31.48
N GLU A 338 -9.33 -21.23 30.89
CA GLU A 338 -8.18 -22.00 30.41
C GLU A 338 -7.45 -21.26 29.29
N CYS A 339 -8.19 -20.64 28.36
CA CYS A 339 -7.60 -19.81 27.30
C CYS A 339 -6.87 -18.59 27.87
N HIS A 340 -7.48 -17.87 28.81
CA HIS A 340 -6.86 -16.71 29.44
C HIS A 340 -5.64 -17.11 30.29
N SER A 341 -5.68 -18.26 30.97
CA SER A 341 -4.53 -18.80 31.71
C SER A 341 -3.35 -19.11 30.78
N LEU A 342 -3.62 -19.70 29.61
CA LEU A 342 -2.59 -19.88 28.58
C LEU A 342 -2.01 -18.54 28.11
N LEU A 343 -2.87 -17.56 27.80
CA LEU A 343 -2.43 -16.23 27.35
C LEU A 343 -1.55 -15.53 28.41
N GLU A 344 -1.93 -15.58 29.68
CA GLU A 344 -1.11 -15.05 30.78
C GLU A 344 0.29 -15.69 30.79
N GLN A 345 0.36 -17.03 30.74
CA GLN A 345 1.63 -17.75 30.74
C GLN A 345 2.50 -17.35 29.54
N MET A 346 1.91 -17.27 28.35
CA MET A 346 2.62 -16.85 27.13
C MET A 346 3.16 -15.43 27.23
N LEU A 347 2.40 -14.49 27.80
CA LEU A 347 2.84 -13.12 28.04
C LEU A 347 3.98 -13.05 29.06
N LYS A 348 3.91 -13.82 30.16
CA LYS A 348 4.98 -13.90 31.18
C LYS A 348 6.28 -14.49 30.64
N VAL A 349 6.20 -15.38 29.65
CA VAL A 349 7.37 -15.93 28.96
C VAL A 349 7.95 -14.90 27.97
N LYS A 350 7.11 -14.25 27.15
CA LYS A 350 7.57 -13.24 26.17
C LYS A 350 8.06 -11.95 26.81
N LYS A 351 7.47 -11.52 27.92
CA LYS A 351 7.81 -10.27 28.60
C LYS A 351 7.79 -9.04 27.66
N PRO A 352 6.68 -8.77 26.96
CA PRO A 352 6.63 -7.69 25.99
C PRO A 352 6.80 -6.31 26.62
N ARG A 353 7.43 -5.41 25.87
CA ARG A 353 7.46 -3.98 26.19
C ARG A 353 6.18 -3.29 25.73
N VAL A 354 5.58 -3.77 24.63
CA VAL A 354 4.36 -3.23 24.06
C VAL A 354 3.40 -4.37 23.68
N VAL A 355 2.13 -4.21 24.02
CA VAL A 355 1.06 -5.13 23.63
C VAL A 355 -0.01 -4.36 22.86
N ILE A 356 -0.33 -4.82 21.65
CA ILE A 356 -1.43 -4.27 20.84
C ILE A 356 -2.68 -5.10 21.12
N CYS A 357 -3.63 -4.50 21.82
CA CYS A 357 -4.81 -5.18 22.33
C CYS A 357 -5.96 -5.10 21.31
N CYS A 358 -6.05 -6.10 20.42
CA CYS A 358 -7.00 -6.17 19.31
C CYS A 358 -8.20 -7.09 19.60
N TRP A 359 -8.59 -7.25 20.86
CA TRP A 359 -9.69 -8.12 21.26
C TRP A 359 -10.58 -7.47 22.32
N SER A 360 -11.77 -8.01 22.51
CA SER A 360 -12.71 -7.55 23.54
C SER A 360 -13.22 -8.75 24.34
N LYS A 361 -13.48 -8.53 25.63
CA LYS A 361 -14.20 -9.51 26.44
C LYS A 361 -15.67 -9.68 26.01
N GLY A 362 -16.24 -8.74 25.25
CA GLY A 362 -17.60 -8.86 24.71
C GLY A 362 -18.63 -9.15 25.82
N LYS A 363 -19.43 -10.22 25.63
CA LYS A 363 -20.33 -10.78 26.67
C LYS A 363 -19.64 -11.81 27.58
N ALA A 364 -18.43 -12.24 27.25
CA ALA A 364 -17.67 -13.17 28.06
C ALA A 364 -17.08 -12.46 29.28
N THR A 365 -17.01 -13.17 30.41
CA THR A 365 -16.37 -12.69 31.63
C THR A 365 -14.89 -13.06 31.58
N CYS A 366 -14.01 -12.07 31.43
CA CYS A 366 -12.59 -12.26 31.71
C CYS A 366 -12.38 -12.13 33.22
N TYR A 367 -12.38 -13.26 33.93
CA TYR A 367 -12.11 -13.31 35.37
C TYR A 367 -10.61 -13.15 35.70
N ASN A 368 -9.74 -13.40 34.71
CA ASN A 368 -8.30 -13.20 34.85
C ASN A 368 -7.99 -11.70 34.85
N GLN A 369 -7.73 -11.14 36.04
CA GLN A 369 -7.45 -9.72 36.22
C GLN A 369 -6.21 -9.25 35.45
N PHE A 370 -5.18 -10.09 35.37
CA PHE A 370 -3.95 -9.78 34.64
C PHE A 370 -4.21 -9.63 33.14
N VAL A 371 -4.84 -10.63 32.51
CA VAL A 371 -5.22 -10.60 31.09
C VAL A 371 -6.23 -9.48 30.82
N GLY A 372 -7.10 -9.16 31.78
CA GLY A 372 -8.03 -8.04 31.72
C GLY A 372 -7.35 -6.68 31.46
N GLN A 373 -6.10 -6.49 31.90
CA GLN A 373 -5.32 -5.29 31.62
C GLN A 373 -4.93 -5.18 30.13
N PHE A 374 -4.99 -6.27 29.38
CA PHE A 374 -4.67 -6.34 27.96
C PHE A 374 -5.90 -6.45 27.06
N THR A 375 -7.10 -6.11 27.52
CA THR A 375 -8.26 -5.97 26.62
C THR A 375 -8.16 -4.72 25.76
N GLY A 376 -8.73 -4.76 24.56
CA GLY A 376 -8.84 -3.61 23.66
C GLY A 376 -9.75 -2.50 24.18
N GLY A 377 -9.65 -1.34 23.54
CA GLY A 377 -10.44 -0.15 23.85
C GLY A 377 -11.75 -0.06 23.04
N GLY A 378 -11.86 -0.80 21.94
CA GLY A 378 -12.94 -0.59 20.97
C GLY A 378 -12.69 0.65 20.11
N VAL A 379 -13.64 0.98 19.23
CA VAL A 379 -13.43 2.04 18.22
C VAL A 379 -13.63 3.43 18.84
N GLY A 380 -12.58 4.27 18.75
CA GLY A 380 -12.59 5.67 19.16
C GLY A 380 -12.59 5.93 20.67
N ARG A 381 -12.46 4.91 21.52
CA ARG A 381 -12.45 5.09 22.99
C ARG A 381 -11.06 5.48 23.50
N GLN A 382 -11.04 6.14 24.64
CA GLN A 382 -9.83 6.58 25.35
C GLN A 382 -9.74 5.84 26.70
N PRO A 383 -8.54 5.70 27.28
CA PRO A 383 -7.24 6.05 26.70
C PRO A 383 -6.75 5.03 25.66
N THR A 384 -6.06 5.48 24.60
CA THR A 384 -5.41 4.59 23.62
C THR A 384 -4.15 3.93 24.16
N ARG A 385 -3.39 4.62 25.02
CA ARG A 385 -2.15 4.12 25.65
C ARG A 385 -2.37 3.95 27.15
N VAL A 386 -2.07 2.77 27.68
CA VAL A 386 -2.15 2.48 29.12
C VAL A 386 -0.83 1.86 29.58
N ASP A 387 -0.25 2.42 30.63
CA ASP A 387 0.87 1.78 31.33
C ASP A 387 0.32 0.61 32.16
N VAL A 388 0.95 -0.55 32.04
CA VAL A 388 0.55 -1.78 32.71
C VAL A 388 1.70 -2.25 33.60
N ASP A 389 1.40 -2.42 34.89
CA ASP A 389 2.36 -2.95 35.85
C ASP A 389 2.50 -4.46 35.64
N THR A 390 3.71 -4.90 35.27
CA THR A 390 4.00 -6.31 35.04
C THR A 390 5.21 -6.75 35.86
N GLU A 391 5.27 -8.05 36.17
CA GLU A 391 6.38 -8.65 36.92
C GLU A 391 7.74 -8.55 36.20
N TRP A 392 7.76 -8.28 34.89
CA TRP A 392 8.98 -8.11 34.11
C TRP A 392 9.36 -6.64 33.86
N GLY A 393 8.65 -5.70 34.49
CA GLY A 393 8.92 -4.27 34.40
C GLY A 393 7.89 -3.49 33.56
N PRO A 394 8.26 -2.31 33.03
CA PRO A 394 7.31 -1.46 32.32
C PRO A 394 6.80 -2.11 31.02
N CYS A 395 5.49 -2.24 30.92
CA CYS A 395 4.78 -2.68 29.72
C CYS A 395 3.72 -1.64 29.33
N VAL A 396 3.55 -1.42 28.03
CA VAL A 396 2.51 -0.51 27.52
C VAL A 396 1.47 -1.31 26.75
N ALA A 397 0.20 -1.14 27.12
CA ALA A 397 -0.93 -1.65 26.35
C ALA A 397 -1.47 -0.56 25.42
N ILE A 398 -1.44 -0.82 24.11
CA ILE A 398 -2.15 -0.01 23.12
C ILE A 398 -3.56 -0.59 22.95
N LYS A 399 -4.55 0.15 23.45
CA LYS A 399 -5.96 -0.19 23.47
C LYS A 399 -6.57 -0.05 22.07
N SER A 400 -6.44 -1.10 21.27
CA SER A 400 -6.97 -1.17 19.91
C SER A 400 -8.34 -1.85 19.85
N PHE A 401 -8.75 -2.23 18.65
CA PHE A 401 -9.93 -3.03 18.35
C PHE A 401 -9.60 -4.05 17.27
N HIS A 402 -10.45 -5.07 17.13
CA HIS A 402 -10.17 -6.19 16.23
C HIS A 402 -10.08 -5.71 14.76
N PRO A 403 -9.03 -6.08 14.00
CA PRO A 403 -8.85 -5.65 12.60
C PRO A 403 -10.09 -5.90 11.72
N ALA A 404 -10.76 -7.05 11.90
CA ALA A 404 -12.03 -7.37 11.23
C ALA A 404 -13.10 -6.27 11.35
N THR A 405 -13.13 -5.48 12.42
CA THR A 405 -14.06 -4.36 12.56
C THR A 405 -13.86 -3.32 11.45
N ALA A 406 -12.63 -3.01 11.08
CA ALA A 406 -12.31 -2.04 10.02
C ALA A 406 -12.29 -2.68 8.62
N VAL A 407 -11.78 -3.91 8.48
CA VAL A 407 -11.55 -4.50 7.15
C VAL A 407 -12.68 -5.41 6.68
N CYS A 408 -13.38 -6.08 7.59
CA CYS A 408 -14.49 -6.98 7.25
C CYS A 408 -15.85 -6.30 7.44
N HIS A 409 -16.13 -5.77 8.63
CA HIS A 409 -17.46 -5.31 9.00
C HIS A 409 -17.78 -3.89 8.56
N ASN A 410 -16.76 -3.03 8.46
CA ASN A 410 -16.90 -1.63 8.05
C ASN A 410 -15.86 -1.24 6.98
N PRO A 411 -15.79 -1.98 5.85
CA PRO A 411 -14.72 -1.84 4.88
C PRO A 411 -14.66 -0.44 4.25
N TYR A 412 -15.76 0.31 4.26
CA TYR A 412 -15.84 1.65 3.66
C TYR A 412 -15.71 2.79 4.66
N ASN A 413 -15.44 2.49 5.93
CA ASN A 413 -15.24 3.50 6.96
C ASN A 413 -13.76 3.87 7.06
N ALA A 414 -13.40 5.02 6.50
CA ALA A 414 -12.02 5.50 6.49
C ALA A 414 -11.49 5.84 7.88
N ASP A 415 -12.34 6.35 8.79
CA ASP A 415 -11.93 6.70 10.15
C ASP A 415 -11.50 5.46 10.94
N TYR A 416 -12.20 4.34 10.76
CA TYR A 416 -11.84 3.06 11.38
C TYR A 416 -10.48 2.58 10.88
N ARG A 417 -10.22 2.67 9.56
CA ARG A 417 -8.92 2.30 8.98
C ARG A 417 -7.81 3.22 9.51
N ALA A 418 -8.02 4.53 9.51
CA ALA A 418 -7.04 5.51 9.99
C ALA A 418 -6.71 5.30 11.48
N LEU A 419 -7.73 5.06 12.32
CA LEU A 419 -7.53 4.82 13.74
C LEU A 419 -6.77 3.51 14.00
N LEU A 420 -7.11 2.43 13.27
CA LEU A 420 -6.41 1.15 13.38
C LEU A 420 -4.94 1.28 12.96
N ILE A 421 -4.67 1.98 11.84
CA ILE A 421 -3.31 2.27 11.37
C ILE A 421 -2.53 3.03 12.44
N TYR A 422 -3.12 4.08 13.01
CA TYR A 422 -2.47 4.85 14.06
C TYR A 422 -2.11 4.01 15.29
N HIS A 423 -2.99 3.10 15.74
CA HIS A 423 -2.68 2.24 16.89
C HIS A 423 -1.43 1.39 16.67
N PHE A 424 -1.24 0.84 15.47
CA PHE A 424 -0.02 0.09 15.13
C PHE A 424 1.21 1.00 15.08
N ILE A 425 1.10 2.19 14.49
CA ILE A 425 2.19 3.19 14.49
C ILE A 425 2.59 3.56 15.92
N ALA A 426 1.61 3.88 16.78
CA ALA A 426 1.84 4.24 18.17
C ALA A 426 2.55 3.12 18.94
N ALA A 427 2.19 1.85 18.68
CA ALA A 427 2.84 0.71 19.31
C ALA A 427 4.34 0.61 18.96
N PHE A 428 4.71 0.75 17.68
CA PHE A 428 6.11 0.68 17.27
C PHE A 428 6.90 1.94 17.63
N LEU A 429 6.28 3.12 17.62
CA LEU A 429 6.89 4.35 18.13
C LEU A 429 7.21 4.24 19.62
N GLN A 430 6.37 3.54 20.41
CA GLN A 430 6.59 3.35 21.84
C GLN A 430 7.90 2.61 22.16
N LEU A 431 8.43 1.79 21.24
CA LEU A 431 9.74 1.15 21.39
C LEU A 431 10.89 2.17 21.43
N ARG A 432 10.70 3.32 20.77
CA ARG A 432 11.67 4.43 20.69
C ARG A 432 11.53 5.44 21.83
N GLY A 433 10.40 5.44 22.53
CA GLY A 433 10.11 6.37 23.61
C GLY A 433 8.62 6.72 23.69
N ARG A 434 8.24 7.48 24.72
CA ARG A 434 6.87 7.97 24.85
C ARG A 434 6.58 9.01 23.75
N THR A 435 5.48 8.84 23.05
CA THR A 435 4.99 9.78 22.03
C THR A 435 3.64 10.34 22.41
N GLU A 436 3.43 11.63 22.13
CA GLU A 436 2.14 12.28 22.29
C GLU A 436 1.20 11.93 21.13
N GLU A 437 -0.09 11.88 21.43
CA GLU A 437 -1.08 11.67 20.39
C GLU A 437 -1.24 12.95 19.53
N PRO A 438 -1.27 12.83 18.19
CA PRO A 438 -1.52 13.98 17.35
C PRO A 438 -2.92 14.57 17.60
N ALA A 439 -3.03 15.91 17.60
CA ALA A 439 -4.29 16.60 17.86
C ALA A 439 -5.41 16.21 16.89
N TRP A 440 -5.09 15.96 15.61
CA TRP A 440 -6.06 15.56 14.60
C TRP A 440 -6.74 14.21 14.90
N LEU A 441 -6.10 13.35 15.72
CA LEU A 441 -6.63 12.03 16.03
C LEU A 441 -7.92 12.10 16.86
N GLU A 442 -8.08 13.13 17.68
CA GLU A 442 -9.29 13.28 18.51
C GLU A 442 -10.54 13.44 17.65
N GLN A 443 -10.44 14.14 16.53
CA GLN A 443 -11.55 14.26 15.57
C GLN A 443 -11.90 12.90 14.95
N ILE A 444 -10.90 12.10 14.56
CA ILE A 444 -11.13 10.74 14.04
C ILE A 444 -11.79 9.85 15.10
N LYS A 445 -11.38 9.96 16.37
CA LYS A 445 -11.98 9.24 17.50
C LYS A 445 -13.45 9.63 17.70
N ILE A 446 -13.78 10.92 17.61
CA ILE A 446 -15.15 11.43 17.72
C ILE A 446 -16.03 10.88 16.60
N GLU A 447 -15.59 10.98 15.34
CA GLU A 447 -16.37 10.48 14.19
C GLU A 447 -16.51 8.96 14.22
N SER A 448 -15.44 8.24 14.57
CA SER A 448 -15.45 6.79 14.79
C SER A 448 -16.51 6.36 15.82
N LYS A 449 -16.62 7.08 16.95
CA LYS A 449 -17.65 6.84 17.97
C LYS A 449 -19.06 7.11 17.44
N ARG A 450 -19.25 8.15 16.62
CA ARG A 450 -20.55 8.48 16.01
C ARG A 450 -21.01 7.39 15.05
N SER A 451 -20.12 6.88 14.20
CA SER A 451 -20.41 5.78 13.28
C SER A 451 -20.83 4.50 14.02
N MET A 452 -20.15 4.16 15.13
CA MET A 452 -20.49 2.97 15.93
C MET A 452 -21.93 2.98 16.44
N ARG A 453 -22.48 4.14 16.84
CA ARG A 453 -23.85 4.26 17.37
C ARG A 453 -24.96 3.95 16.35
N SER A 454 -24.62 3.89 15.06
CA SER A 454 -25.58 3.59 13.98
C SER A 454 -25.86 2.09 13.79
N SER A 455 -25.14 1.20 14.49
CA SER A 455 -25.38 -0.26 14.62
C SER A 455 -25.57 -1.08 13.34
N ARG A 456 -25.20 -0.58 12.16
CA ARG A 456 -25.26 -1.34 10.90
C ARG A 456 -23.85 -1.68 10.43
N ASN A 457 -23.61 -2.95 10.10
CA ASN A 457 -22.44 -3.32 9.29
C ASN A 457 -22.49 -2.50 8.00
N ASP A 458 -21.34 -2.02 7.54
CA ASP A 458 -21.27 -1.13 6.37
C ASP A 458 -21.25 -1.93 5.05
N HIS A 459 -21.65 -3.20 5.06
CA HIS A 459 -21.82 -3.98 3.82
C HIS A 459 -22.90 -3.37 2.94
N LEU A 460 -22.74 -3.50 1.63
CA LEU A 460 -23.78 -3.10 0.68
C LEU A 460 -24.95 -4.09 0.72
N SER A 461 -26.15 -3.60 0.38
CA SER A 461 -27.30 -4.48 0.13
C SER A 461 -27.16 -5.30 -1.15
N ASP A 462 -28.07 -6.26 -1.37
CA ASP A 462 -28.12 -7.08 -2.60
C ASP A 462 -28.23 -6.22 -3.88
N ASP A 463 -29.00 -5.12 -3.84
CA ASP A 463 -28.96 -4.05 -4.85
C ASP A 463 -27.76 -3.11 -4.61
N TRP A 464 -26.57 -3.69 -4.73
CA TRP A 464 -25.33 -3.05 -4.33
C TRP A 464 -25.04 -1.78 -5.15
N GLU A 465 -25.36 -1.77 -6.45
CA GLU A 465 -25.08 -0.63 -7.33
C GLU A 465 -25.86 0.62 -6.86
N ARG A 466 -27.14 0.42 -6.52
CA ARG A 466 -27.99 1.49 -6.00
C ARG A 466 -27.54 1.95 -4.61
N ASP A 467 -27.18 1.03 -3.73
CA ASP A 467 -26.70 1.37 -2.38
C ASP A 467 -25.37 2.14 -2.44
N ALA A 468 -24.42 1.69 -3.27
CA ALA A 468 -23.16 2.38 -3.53
C ALA A 468 -23.40 3.81 -4.04
N CYS A 469 -24.24 3.98 -5.08
CA CYS A 469 -24.59 5.31 -5.61
C CYS A 469 -25.18 6.21 -4.52
N ASN A 470 -26.13 5.70 -3.74
CA ASN A 470 -26.76 6.45 -2.67
C ASN A 470 -25.77 6.87 -1.56
N ARG A 471 -24.82 6.02 -1.22
CA ARG A 471 -23.77 6.33 -0.22
C ARG A 471 -22.78 7.35 -0.76
N ILE A 472 -22.35 7.22 -2.01
CA ILE A 472 -21.47 8.20 -2.68
C ILE A 472 -22.15 9.57 -2.73
N THR A 473 -23.36 9.67 -3.27
CA THR A 473 -24.12 10.92 -3.32
C THR A 473 -24.35 11.51 -1.92
N GLY A 474 -24.66 10.67 -0.94
CA GLY A 474 -24.85 11.10 0.45
C GLY A 474 -23.56 11.66 1.07
N ASN A 475 -22.42 11.06 0.79
CA ASN A 475 -21.12 11.55 1.23
C ASN A 475 -20.72 12.84 0.50
N LEU A 476 -20.99 12.96 -0.81
CA LEU A 476 -20.77 14.18 -1.58
C LEU A 476 -21.59 15.35 -1.00
N HIS A 477 -22.90 15.16 -0.80
CA HIS A 477 -23.74 16.17 -0.16
C HIS A 477 -23.20 16.61 1.20
N ARG A 478 -22.82 15.66 2.06
CA ARG A 478 -22.27 15.98 3.38
C ARG A 478 -20.95 16.74 3.29
N SER A 479 -20.09 16.38 2.32
CA SER A 479 -18.81 17.04 2.10
C SER A 479 -18.95 18.53 1.75
N ILE A 480 -20.01 18.91 1.04
CA ILE A 480 -20.32 20.32 0.68
C ILE A 480 -21.32 20.99 1.64
N GLY A 481 -21.64 20.35 2.78
CA GLY A 481 -22.56 20.90 3.78
C GLY A 481 -24.05 20.87 3.40
N MET A 482 -24.42 20.11 2.37
CA MET A 482 -25.81 19.94 1.93
C MET A 482 -26.48 18.73 2.60
N ARG A 483 -27.81 18.78 2.73
CA ARG A 483 -28.60 17.62 3.18
C ARG A 483 -28.65 16.55 2.07
N PRO A 484 -28.46 15.26 2.39
CA PRO A 484 -28.52 14.20 1.38
C PRO A 484 -29.89 14.15 0.67
N ARG A 485 -29.90 14.19 -0.66
CA ARG A 485 -31.07 13.88 -1.49
C ARG A 485 -30.95 12.49 -2.10
N ARG A 486 -32.09 11.81 -2.25
CA ARG A 486 -32.17 10.47 -2.85
C ARG A 486 -33.29 10.43 -3.89
N TYR A 487 -33.00 9.88 -5.05
CA TYR A 487 -33.96 9.62 -6.11
C TYR A 487 -34.28 8.13 -6.20
N ARG A 488 -35.53 7.80 -6.57
CA ARG A 488 -35.96 6.41 -6.77
C ARG A 488 -35.36 5.77 -8.01
N ARG A 489 -35.08 6.56 -9.06
CA ARG A 489 -34.47 6.09 -10.31
C ARG A 489 -32.96 6.22 -10.24
N ILE A 490 -32.23 5.16 -10.59
CA ILE A 490 -30.77 5.14 -10.46
C ILE A 490 -30.13 6.13 -11.42
N GLU A 491 -30.66 6.32 -12.63
CA GLU A 491 -30.17 7.26 -13.63
C GLU A 491 -30.15 8.69 -13.10
N LYS A 492 -31.24 9.13 -12.45
CA LYS A 492 -31.31 10.44 -11.80
C LYS A 492 -30.35 10.59 -10.63
N GLN A 493 -30.06 9.49 -9.94
CA GLN A 493 -29.06 9.47 -8.86
C GLN A 493 -27.65 9.63 -9.42
N LYS A 494 -27.36 9.03 -10.59
CA LYS A 494 -26.09 9.17 -11.33
C LYS A 494 -25.91 10.60 -11.87
N GLU A 495 -26.97 11.19 -12.43
CA GLU A 495 -27.00 12.60 -12.84
C GLU A 495 -26.69 13.54 -11.65
N LEU A 496 -27.43 13.39 -10.55
CA LEU A 496 -27.19 14.17 -9.32
C LEU A 496 -25.75 13.99 -8.82
N MET A 497 -25.20 12.79 -8.89
CA MET A 497 -23.82 12.55 -8.50
C MET A 497 -22.87 13.40 -9.34
N ASN A 498 -23.01 13.44 -10.67
CA ASN A 498 -22.19 14.28 -11.54
C ASN A 498 -22.32 15.77 -11.22
N ASP A 499 -23.55 16.24 -11.00
CA ASP A 499 -23.79 17.64 -10.65
C ASP A 499 -23.06 18.01 -9.36
N LEU A 500 -23.14 17.13 -8.35
CA LEU A 500 -22.45 17.32 -7.08
C LEU A 500 -20.94 17.28 -7.21
N LEU A 501 -20.40 16.49 -8.13
CA LEU A 501 -18.97 16.46 -8.43
C LEU A 501 -18.53 17.80 -9.05
N GLY A 502 -19.26 18.31 -10.03
CA GLY A 502 -18.97 19.64 -10.60
C GLY A 502 -19.05 20.77 -9.55
N VAL A 503 -19.98 20.66 -8.59
CA VAL A 503 -20.06 21.60 -7.46
C VAL A 503 -18.90 21.42 -6.48
N LEU A 504 -18.43 20.18 -6.28
CA LEU A 504 -17.32 19.85 -5.38
C LEU A 504 -16.06 20.64 -5.73
N GLU A 505 -15.74 20.73 -7.03
CA GLU A 505 -14.60 21.47 -7.60
C GLU A 505 -14.53 22.94 -7.14
N SER A 506 -15.68 23.55 -6.88
CA SER A 506 -15.82 24.97 -6.53
C SER A 506 -16.24 25.23 -5.08
N SER A 507 -16.42 24.16 -4.28
CA SER A 507 -17.00 24.23 -2.93
C SER A 507 -15.96 24.11 -1.81
N TRP A 508 -16.33 24.62 -0.62
CA TRP A 508 -15.54 24.45 0.60
C TRP A 508 -15.97 23.17 1.32
N TYR A 509 -15.00 22.34 1.69
CA TYR A 509 -15.27 21.01 2.27
C TYR A 509 -15.52 21.07 3.78
N ARG A 510 -16.62 20.49 4.25
CA ARG A 510 -16.88 20.22 5.67
C ARG A 510 -16.55 18.75 5.98
N ASN A 511 -15.60 18.50 6.88
CA ASN A 511 -15.08 17.15 7.22
C ASN A 511 -14.53 16.39 6.00
N GLY A 512 -13.90 17.11 5.07
CA GLY A 512 -13.63 16.65 3.70
C GLY A 512 -12.84 15.34 3.60
N SER A 513 -11.81 15.13 4.42
CA SER A 513 -10.97 13.93 4.34
C SER A 513 -11.77 12.64 4.58
N THR A 514 -12.64 12.60 5.58
CA THR A 514 -13.43 11.39 5.92
C THR A 514 -14.42 11.06 4.81
N TYR A 515 -15.25 12.01 4.38
CA TYR A 515 -16.27 11.74 3.37
C TYR A 515 -15.67 11.39 2.01
N MET A 516 -14.60 12.09 1.61
CA MET A 516 -13.88 11.79 0.38
C MET A 516 -13.19 10.43 0.45
N SER A 517 -12.58 10.09 1.59
CA SER A 517 -11.99 8.77 1.79
C SER A 517 -13.03 7.65 1.76
N ASN A 518 -14.23 7.87 2.33
CA ASN A 518 -15.33 6.91 2.25
C ASN A 518 -15.84 6.72 0.82
N ILE A 519 -16.01 7.82 0.04
CA ILE A 519 -16.36 7.76 -1.38
C ILE A 519 -15.31 6.95 -2.14
N PHE A 520 -14.03 7.24 -1.89
CA PHE A 520 -12.91 6.56 -2.51
C PHE A 520 -12.92 5.06 -2.19
N LEU A 521 -13.06 4.67 -0.91
CA LEU A 521 -13.09 3.27 -0.48
C LEU A 521 -14.25 2.50 -1.11
N LEU A 522 -15.43 3.11 -1.20
CA LEU A 522 -16.57 2.56 -1.92
C LEU A 522 -16.20 2.36 -3.40
N TRP A 523 -15.79 3.42 -4.09
CA TRP A 523 -15.45 3.37 -5.50
C TRP A 523 -14.39 2.32 -5.83
N TYR A 524 -13.26 2.34 -5.12
CA TYR A 524 -12.15 1.42 -5.34
C TYR A 524 -12.57 -0.05 -5.19
N THR A 525 -13.31 -0.38 -4.13
CA THR A 525 -13.74 -1.76 -3.87
C THR A 525 -14.72 -2.26 -4.93
N HIS A 526 -15.56 -1.38 -5.49
CA HIS A 526 -16.55 -1.77 -6.50
C HIS A 526 -15.99 -1.85 -7.92
N TYR A 527 -15.10 -0.93 -8.30
CA TYR A 527 -14.63 -0.82 -9.68
C TYR A 527 -13.29 -1.50 -9.96
N LYS A 528 -12.46 -1.79 -8.94
CA LYS A 528 -11.21 -2.55 -9.12
C LYS A 528 -11.42 -4.07 -9.13
N SER A 529 -12.44 -4.59 -8.44
CA SER A 529 -12.53 -6.01 -8.05
C SER A 529 -13.51 -6.88 -8.85
N HIS A 530 -14.18 -6.37 -9.89
CA HIS A 530 -15.25 -7.14 -10.55
C HIS A 530 -14.70 -8.10 -11.64
N PRO A 531 -14.93 -9.43 -11.55
CA PRO A 531 -14.46 -10.43 -12.51
C PRO A 531 -15.07 -10.33 -13.93
N ARG A 532 -15.99 -9.39 -14.15
CA ARG A 532 -16.60 -9.12 -15.47
C ARG A 532 -15.91 -8.00 -16.24
N CYS A 533 -14.92 -7.32 -15.65
CA CYS A 533 -14.15 -6.28 -16.34
C CYS A 533 -13.14 -6.87 -17.36
N SER A 534 -12.79 -8.16 -17.25
CA SER A 534 -11.89 -8.85 -18.16
C SER A 534 -12.56 -9.43 -19.42
N GLN A 535 -13.90 -9.48 -19.51
CA GLN A 535 -14.61 -10.15 -20.62
C GLN A 535 -15.65 -9.31 -21.39
N ARG A 536 -15.76 -7.99 -21.16
CA ARG A 536 -16.78 -7.18 -21.86
C ARG A 536 -16.33 -5.80 -22.34
N ASN A 537 -15.10 -5.65 -22.81
CA ASN A 537 -14.68 -4.37 -23.40
C ASN A 537 -15.17 -4.12 -24.84
N HIS A 538 -16.03 -4.97 -25.42
CA HIS A 538 -16.62 -4.71 -26.75
C HIS A 538 -18.15 -4.54 -26.78
N ALA A 539 -18.86 -4.75 -25.66
CA ALA A 539 -20.33 -4.61 -25.61
C ALA A 539 -20.85 -3.57 -24.60
N ILE A 540 -19.95 -2.89 -23.86
CA ILE A 540 -20.33 -1.96 -22.79
C ILE A 540 -20.52 -0.51 -23.28
N ALA A 541 -20.20 -0.19 -24.53
CA ALA A 541 -20.35 1.16 -25.09
C ALA A 541 -21.81 1.62 -25.34
N GLN A 542 -22.84 0.76 -25.13
CA GLN A 542 -24.23 1.10 -25.48
C GLN A 542 -25.29 0.85 -24.39
N ARG A 543 -24.93 0.49 -23.15
CA ARG A 543 -25.93 0.35 -22.07
C ARG A 543 -25.41 0.91 -20.73
N GLY A 544 -25.66 2.20 -20.51
CA GLY A 544 -26.00 2.77 -19.19
C GLY A 544 -25.06 2.48 -18.02
N SER A 545 -23.75 2.42 -18.23
CA SER A 545 -22.78 2.48 -17.12
C SER A 545 -22.87 3.84 -16.41
N LEU A 546 -22.49 3.88 -15.12
CA LEU A 546 -22.15 5.15 -14.47
C LEU A 546 -21.17 5.92 -15.37
N PRO A 547 -21.28 7.25 -15.44
CA PRO A 547 -20.27 8.06 -16.08
C PRO A 547 -18.92 7.62 -15.54
N ILE A 548 -17.95 7.44 -16.44
CA ILE A 548 -16.55 7.57 -16.07
C ILE A 548 -16.50 8.89 -15.31
N MET A 549 -16.32 8.86 -13.98
CA MET A 549 -16.16 10.09 -13.22
C MET A 549 -14.94 10.76 -13.86
N GLY A 550 -15.18 11.82 -14.64
CA GLY A 550 -14.12 12.64 -15.26
C GLY A 550 -13.30 13.39 -14.22
N PHE A 551 -13.70 13.30 -12.95
CA PHE A 551 -12.85 13.51 -11.80
C PHE A 551 -11.90 12.33 -11.63
N ASP A 552 -10.62 12.58 -11.86
CA ASP A 552 -9.59 11.71 -11.33
C ASP A 552 -9.70 11.73 -9.79
N PHE A 553 -10.37 10.73 -9.21
CA PHE A 553 -10.28 10.38 -7.79
C PHE A 553 -8.93 9.73 -7.48
N SER A 554 -7.88 10.20 -8.14
CA SER A 554 -6.49 10.01 -7.75
C SER A 554 -6.36 10.44 -6.29
N PRO A 555 -5.45 9.82 -5.51
CA PRO A 555 -4.98 10.35 -4.23
C PRO A 555 -4.30 11.73 -4.33
N GLY A 556 -4.51 12.42 -5.46
CA GLY A 556 -3.72 13.45 -6.09
C GLY A 556 -4.36 14.86 -6.13
N ILE A 557 -5.55 15.06 -5.59
CA ILE A 557 -5.97 16.40 -5.19
C ILE A 557 -5.44 16.65 -3.79
N ASP A 558 -4.65 17.72 -3.62
CA ASP A 558 -4.01 18.09 -2.35
C ASP A 558 -5.07 18.57 -1.35
N PHE A 559 -5.98 17.66 -1.02
CA PHE A 559 -7.14 17.88 -0.19
C PHE A 559 -6.73 18.16 1.26
N LEU A 560 -5.49 17.84 1.63
CA LEU A 560 -4.93 17.96 2.97
C LEU A 560 -4.07 19.22 3.19
N ASP A 561 -3.49 19.83 2.17
CA ASP A 561 -2.81 21.12 2.37
C ASP A 561 -3.80 22.29 2.55
N CYS A 562 -5.01 22.19 2.00
CA CYS A 562 -6.15 23.03 2.40
C CYS A 562 -6.66 22.75 3.83
N LEU A 563 -6.29 21.62 4.45
CA LEU A 563 -6.76 21.21 5.79
C LEU A 563 -5.94 21.82 6.93
N ILE A 564 -4.66 22.16 6.73
CA ILE A 564 -3.85 22.75 7.82
C ILE A 564 -4.05 24.27 7.90
N THR A 565 -4.24 24.96 6.77
CA THR A 565 -4.49 26.41 6.75
C THR A 565 -5.84 26.79 7.37
N SER A 566 -6.85 25.90 7.33
CA SER A 566 -8.16 26.17 7.96
C SER A 566 -8.23 25.84 9.46
N MET A 567 -7.28 25.06 10.00
CA MET A 567 -7.27 24.67 11.41
C MET A 567 -6.38 25.56 12.30
N ASN A 568 -5.39 26.28 11.74
CA ASN A 568 -4.44 27.05 12.53
C ASN A 568 -4.69 28.57 12.56
N ASP A 569 -5.38 29.17 11.58
CA ASP A 569 -5.69 30.62 11.65
C ASP A 569 -6.83 31.04 10.68
N PRO A 570 -7.98 31.54 11.15
CA PRO A 570 -9.04 32.07 10.29
C PRO A 570 -8.61 33.29 9.45
N ALA A 571 -7.51 33.97 9.80
CA ALA A 571 -7.10 35.23 9.19
C ALA A 571 -6.25 35.07 7.91
N GLU A 572 -5.42 34.02 7.79
CA GLU A 572 -4.58 33.80 6.60
C GLU A 572 -5.34 33.28 5.38
N SER A 573 -6.52 32.69 5.60
CA SER A 573 -7.44 32.24 4.53
C SER A 573 -7.85 33.36 3.55
N ARG A 574 -7.65 34.64 3.89
CA ARG A 574 -7.96 35.77 3.01
C ARG A 574 -6.88 36.09 1.98
N ARG A 575 -5.63 35.65 2.18
CA ARG A 575 -4.51 36.05 1.29
C ARG A 575 -4.17 35.04 0.19
N GLY A 576 -4.57 33.77 0.33
CA GLY A 576 -4.23 32.72 -0.65
C GLY A 576 -5.04 32.70 -1.96
N LYS A 577 -6.09 33.52 -2.11
CA LYS A 577 -7.00 33.45 -3.26
C LYS A 577 -6.67 34.36 -4.46
N PHE A 578 -5.51 35.03 -4.47
CA PHE A 578 -5.15 35.96 -5.56
C PHE A 578 -3.88 35.62 -6.35
N ALA A 579 -3.25 34.46 -6.14
CA ALA A 579 -2.08 34.08 -6.92
C ALA A 579 -2.19 32.63 -7.42
N GLN A 580 -2.95 32.44 -8.50
CA GLN A 580 -2.70 31.50 -9.60
C GLN A 580 -3.92 31.45 -10.54
N ARG A 581 -3.92 32.40 -11.49
CA ARG A 581 -4.30 32.14 -12.88
C ARG A 581 -3.01 32.13 -13.68
#